data_AF-A0A1Z9DS41-F1
#
_entry.id   AF-A0A1Z9DS41-F1
#
_cell.length_a   1.000
_cell.length_b   1.000
_cell.length_c   1.000
_cell.angle_alpha   90.00
_cell.angle_beta   90.00
_cell.angle_gamma   90.00
#
_symmetry.space_group_name_H-M   'P 1'
#
loop_
_entity.id
_entity.type
_entity.pdbx_description
1 polymer ?
#
loop_
_entity_poly.entity_id
_entity_poly.type
_entity_poly.pdbx_seq_one_letter_code
_entity_poly.pdbx_strand_id
1 'polypeptide(L)'
;MKNKKALHSTLIAAGTAMAASLIAGPTMAELNQECLFTGEIVQKQADAPLQIRFTGIDDGENARCRAKRRGARSRVQFKATKEIQALPEGSQVLYRYQELVDGDSAWELISTEAPENKSRRLFSPI
;
A
#
# COMPACT_ATOMS: atom_id res chain seq x y z
N MET A 1 37.13 -70.71 18.94
CA MET A 1 36.65 -70.84 17.55
C MET A 1 35.26 -70.23 17.48
N LYS A 2 35.06 -69.24 16.61
CA LYS A 2 33.82 -68.43 16.47
C LYS A 2 33.10 -68.87 15.21
N ASN A 3 31.86 -69.39 15.31
CA ASN A 3 30.99 -69.58 14.14
C ASN A 3 29.63 -68.93 14.43
N LYS A 4 29.44 -67.71 13.93
CA LYS A 4 28.16 -67.00 13.94
C LYS A 4 27.42 -67.37 12.66
N LYS A 5 26.28 -68.05 12.77
CA LYS A 5 25.42 -68.34 11.63
C LYS A 5 24.73 -67.05 11.20
N ALA A 6 24.94 -66.68 9.95
CA ALA A 6 24.29 -65.58 9.28
C ALA A 6 22.78 -65.86 9.18
N LEU A 7 21.98 -64.88 9.58
CA LEU A 7 20.57 -64.80 9.23
C LEU A 7 20.39 -63.45 8.56
N HIS A 8 20.47 -63.48 7.23
CA HIS A 8 20.14 -62.37 6.35
C HIS A 8 18.63 -62.12 6.49
N SER A 9 18.27 -61.09 7.25
CA SER A 9 16.90 -60.58 7.29
C SER A 9 16.90 -59.21 6.63
N THR A 10 16.51 -59.20 5.36
CA THR A 10 16.26 -58.03 4.53
C THR A 10 15.07 -57.26 5.13
N LEU A 11 15.33 -56.28 5.98
CA LEU A 11 14.32 -55.34 6.45
C LEU A 11 14.37 -54.09 5.57
N ILE A 12 13.46 -54.05 4.61
CA ILE A 12 13.11 -52.85 3.86
C ILE A 12 12.45 -51.90 4.87
N ALA A 13 13.24 -51.00 5.44
CA ALA A 13 12.71 -49.91 6.24
C ALA A 13 12.25 -48.80 5.28
N ALA A 14 10.99 -48.87 4.87
CA ALA A 14 10.25 -47.73 4.37
C ALA A 14 10.08 -46.73 5.53
N GLY A 15 10.56 -45.50 5.36
CA GLY A 15 10.55 -44.49 6.41
C GLY A 15 10.58 -43.08 5.83
N THR A 16 9.44 -42.64 5.30
CA THR A 16 8.95 -41.26 5.14
C THR A 16 9.99 -40.15 4.93
N ALA A 17 10.14 -39.73 3.68
CA ALA A 17 10.63 -38.40 3.35
C ALA A 17 9.66 -37.35 3.91
N MET A 18 10.04 -36.69 4.99
CA MET A 18 9.35 -35.46 5.42
C MET A 18 9.80 -34.34 4.48
N ALA A 19 9.12 -34.21 3.34
CA ALA A 19 9.15 -32.97 2.58
C ALA A 19 8.41 -31.92 3.41
N ALA A 20 9.14 -31.21 4.27
CA ALA A 20 8.64 -29.98 4.87
C ALA A 20 8.51 -28.96 3.74
N SER A 21 7.37 -28.96 3.06
CA SER A 21 6.97 -27.89 2.16
C SER A 21 6.80 -26.64 3.03
N LEU A 22 7.89 -25.90 3.23
CA LEU A 22 7.82 -24.53 3.71
C LEU A 22 7.14 -23.74 2.58
N ILE A 23 5.82 -23.75 2.57
CA ILE A 23 5.04 -22.72 1.89
C ILE A 23 5.31 -21.45 2.71
N ALA A 24 6.44 -20.80 2.41
CA ALA A 24 6.61 -19.40 2.75
C ALA A 24 5.53 -18.67 1.94
N GLY A 25 4.35 -18.53 2.55
CA GLY A 25 3.36 -17.58 2.06
C GLY A 25 4.02 -16.21 1.98
N PRO A 26 3.61 -15.35 1.04
CA PRO A 26 4.11 -13.98 1.02
C PRO A 26 3.85 -13.39 2.40
N THR A 27 4.92 -13.05 3.11
CA THR A 27 4.82 -12.34 4.38
C THR A 27 4.24 -10.98 4.03
N MET A 28 2.92 -10.81 4.19
CA MET A 28 2.35 -9.47 4.19
C MET A 28 3.02 -8.74 5.34
N ALA A 29 3.91 -7.81 5.02
CA ALA A 29 4.60 -7.01 6.02
C ALA A 29 3.52 -6.34 6.90
N GLU A 30 3.65 -6.49 8.22
CA GLU A 30 2.61 -6.05 9.16
C GLU A 30 2.46 -4.53 9.09
N LEU A 31 1.27 -4.06 8.74
CA LEU A 31 0.95 -2.64 8.61
C LEU A 31 0.64 -2.03 9.98
N ASN A 32 1.36 -0.98 10.36
CA ASN A 32 1.07 -0.18 11.56
C ASN A 32 -0.13 0.76 11.34
N GLN A 33 -0.23 1.33 10.14
CA GLN A 33 -1.37 2.13 9.71
C GLN A 33 -1.46 2.17 8.18
N GLU A 34 -2.69 2.39 7.72
CA GLU A 34 -3.00 2.69 6.34
C GLU A 34 -3.98 3.86 6.32
N CYS A 35 -3.67 4.88 5.53
CA CYS A 35 -4.43 6.12 5.46
C CYS A 35 -4.75 6.46 4.01
N LEU A 36 -5.98 6.88 3.76
CA LEU A 36 -6.42 7.38 2.47
C LEU A 36 -6.51 8.92 2.53
N PHE A 37 -5.62 9.61 1.83
CA PHE A 37 -5.56 11.06 1.78
C PHE A 37 -6.26 11.58 0.53
N THR A 38 -7.37 12.28 0.71
CA THR A 38 -8.07 12.99 -0.37
C THR A 38 -7.58 14.41 -0.44
N GLY A 39 -7.24 14.89 -1.63
CA GLY A 39 -6.77 16.25 -1.85
C GLY A 39 -7.05 16.81 -3.22
N GLU A 40 -6.79 18.10 -3.36
CA GLU A 40 -7.00 18.88 -4.59
C GLU A 40 -5.68 19.51 -5.03
N ILE A 41 -5.39 19.49 -6.32
CA ILE A 41 -4.28 20.26 -6.91
C ILE A 41 -4.66 21.75 -6.88
N VAL A 42 -3.99 22.55 -6.05
CA VAL A 42 -4.37 23.97 -5.85
C VAL A 42 -3.50 24.96 -6.62
N GLN A 43 -2.34 24.54 -7.13
CA GLN A 43 -1.50 25.42 -7.94
C GLN A 43 -0.49 24.64 -8.77
N LYS A 44 -0.37 25.07 -10.03
CA LYS A 44 0.73 24.71 -10.92
C LYS A 44 1.37 26.01 -11.42
N GLN A 45 2.27 26.60 -10.62
CA GLN A 45 3.13 27.66 -11.18
C GLN A 45 4.28 26.98 -11.93
N ALA A 46 4.68 27.54 -13.07
CA ALA A 46 5.75 26.98 -13.90
C ALA A 46 7.07 26.76 -13.12
N ASP A 47 7.32 27.60 -12.11
CA ASP A 47 8.55 27.60 -11.30
C ASP A 47 8.32 27.22 -9.83
N ALA A 48 7.12 26.78 -9.44
CA ALA A 48 6.83 26.35 -8.06
C ALA A 48 6.54 24.85 -7.97
N PRO A 49 6.92 24.19 -6.87
CA PRO A 49 6.52 22.82 -6.64
C PRO A 49 4.99 22.72 -6.62
N LEU A 50 4.46 21.72 -7.32
CA LEU A 50 3.04 21.40 -7.35
C LEU A 50 2.48 21.33 -5.91
N GLN A 51 1.42 22.09 -5.64
CA GLN A 51 0.81 22.12 -4.31
C GLN A 51 -0.46 21.28 -4.30
N ILE A 52 -0.53 20.37 -3.32
CA ILE A 52 -1.74 19.61 -3.00
C ILE A 52 -2.30 20.11 -1.69
N ARG A 53 -3.58 20.45 -1.68
CA ARG A 53 -4.33 20.70 -0.45
C ARG A 53 -5.12 19.46 -0.08
N PHE A 54 -4.68 18.75 0.95
CA PHE A 54 -5.39 17.59 1.47
C PHE A 54 -6.63 18.02 2.27
N THR A 55 -7.81 17.66 1.76
CA THR A 55 -9.13 18.00 2.29
C THR A 55 -9.70 16.92 3.20
N GLY A 56 -9.24 15.67 3.07
CA GLY A 56 -9.74 14.53 3.83
C GLY A 56 -8.65 13.52 4.18
N ILE A 57 -8.91 12.75 5.23
CA ILE A 57 -8.10 11.57 5.60
C ILE A 57 -9.07 10.49 6.06
N ASP A 58 -8.98 9.31 5.46
CA ASP A 58 -9.77 8.13 5.75
C ASP A 58 -8.93 6.92 6.17
N ASP A 59 -9.60 5.89 6.70
CA ASP A 59 -8.93 4.64 7.07
C ASP A 59 -8.64 3.84 5.80
N GLY A 60 -7.53 3.12 5.81
CA GLY A 60 -7.26 2.10 4.81
C GLY A 60 -8.09 0.84 5.03
N GLU A 61 -8.05 -0.04 4.05
CA GLU A 61 -8.73 -1.34 4.09
C GLU A 61 -8.03 -2.31 5.07
N ASN A 62 -6.71 -2.24 5.16
CA ASN A 62 -5.88 -3.20 5.86
C ASN A 62 -5.47 -2.74 7.27
N ALA A 63 -5.55 -1.44 7.57
CA ALA A 63 -5.23 -0.90 8.89
C ALA A 63 -5.92 0.44 9.16
N ARG A 64 -6.19 0.74 10.44
CA ARG A 64 -6.74 2.03 10.87
C ARG A 64 -5.72 3.16 10.69
N CYS A 65 -6.19 4.30 10.21
CA CYS A 65 -5.36 5.48 10.01
C CYS A 65 -5.12 6.22 11.32
N ARG A 66 -3.86 6.25 11.78
CA ARG A 66 -3.49 6.98 13.00
C ARG A 66 -3.35 8.49 12.74
N ALA A 67 -3.03 8.88 11.52
CA ALA A 67 -2.88 10.27 11.11
C ALA A 67 -4.18 11.10 11.20
N LYS A 68 -5.36 10.46 11.28
CA LYS A 68 -6.64 11.12 11.59
C LYS A 68 -6.65 11.84 12.95
N ARG A 69 -5.85 11.37 13.91
CA ARG A 69 -5.82 11.93 15.26
C ARG A 69 -5.16 13.31 15.26
N ARG A 70 -5.71 14.24 16.04
CA ARG A 70 -5.16 15.60 16.19
C ARG A 70 -3.67 15.51 16.59
N GLY A 71 -2.81 16.21 15.86
CA GLY A 71 -1.36 16.24 16.10
C GLY A 71 -0.56 15.07 15.53
N ALA A 72 -1.19 13.98 15.10
CA ALA A 72 -0.49 12.86 14.45
C ALA A 72 -0.21 13.14 12.97
N ARG A 73 -1.05 13.95 12.31
CA ARG A 73 -0.94 14.28 10.88
C ARG A 73 0.39 14.93 10.51
N SER A 74 0.98 15.76 11.38
CA SER A 74 2.27 16.42 11.11
C SER A 74 3.45 15.44 11.03
N ARG A 75 3.29 14.21 11.53
CA ARG A 75 4.32 13.16 11.46
C ARG A 75 4.37 12.51 10.08
N VAL A 76 3.29 12.64 9.31
CA VAL A 76 3.18 12.09 7.96
C VAL A 76 3.73 13.09 6.96
N GLN A 77 4.95 12.83 6.47
CA GLN A 77 5.60 13.67 5.47
C GLN A 77 5.18 13.21 4.07
N PHE A 78 4.41 14.05 3.38
CA PHE A 78 3.97 13.76 2.03
C PHE A 78 5.13 13.79 1.04
N LYS A 79 5.17 12.80 0.15
CA LYS A 79 6.11 12.71 -0.97
C LYS A 79 5.32 12.51 -2.26
N ALA A 80 5.31 13.53 -3.11
CA ALA A 80 4.64 13.51 -4.39
C ALA A 80 5.24 12.44 -5.34
N THR A 81 4.38 11.73 -6.06
CA THR A 81 4.78 10.92 -7.21
C THR A 81 4.99 11.82 -8.44
N LYS A 82 5.71 11.35 -9.47
CA LYS A 82 5.92 12.18 -10.68
C LYS A 82 4.64 12.35 -11.51
N GLU A 83 3.69 11.43 -11.39
CA GLU A 83 2.43 11.39 -12.15
C GLU A 83 1.57 12.63 -11.95
N ILE A 84 1.55 13.20 -10.75
CA ILE A 84 0.72 14.38 -10.45
C ILE A 84 1.18 15.67 -11.12
N GLN A 85 2.41 15.72 -11.64
CA GLN A 85 2.91 16.92 -12.34
C GLN A 85 2.15 17.19 -13.65
N ALA A 86 1.57 16.15 -14.25
CA ALA A 86 0.77 16.26 -15.46
C ALA A 86 -0.67 16.72 -15.19
N LEU A 87 -1.15 16.66 -13.94
CA LEU A 87 -2.54 16.99 -13.60
C LEU A 87 -2.79 18.51 -13.67
N PRO A 88 -3.97 18.92 -14.15
CA PRO A 88 -4.39 20.32 -14.10
C PRO A 88 -4.75 20.75 -12.67
N GLU A 89 -4.75 22.07 -12.46
CA GLU A 89 -5.31 22.66 -11.25
C GLU A 89 -6.80 22.29 -11.09
N GLY A 90 -7.22 22.06 -9.85
CA GLY A 90 -8.56 21.60 -9.48
C GLY A 90 -8.78 20.09 -9.61
N SER A 91 -7.81 19.33 -10.10
CA SER A 91 -7.88 17.87 -10.08
C SER A 91 -7.96 17.33 -8.65
N GLN A 92 -8.84 16.35 -8.43
CA GLN A 92 -8.88 15.59 -7.18
C GLN A 92 -7.88 14.43 -7.26
N VAL A 93 -7.23 14.15 -6.14
CA VAL A 93 -6.28 13.04 -6.00
C VAL A 93 -6.61 12.24 -4.75
N LEU A 94 -6.47 10.93 -4.85
CA LEU A 94 -6.54 10.01 -3.73
C LEU A 94 -5.20 9.31 -3.57
N TYR A 95 -4.58 9.51 -2.41
CA TYR A 95 -3.32 8.88 -2.04
C TYR A 95 -3.53 7.84 -0.95
N ARG A 96 -2.83 6.71 -1.05
CA ARG A 96 -2.68 5.73 0.02
C ARG A 96 -1.31 5.94 0.67
N TYR A 97 -1.32 6.13 1.99
CA TYR A 97 -0.13 6.13 2.82
C TYR A 97 -0.13 4.85 3.66
N GLN A 98 0.94 4.08 3.56
CA GLN A 98 1.16 2.88 4.35
C GLN A 98 2.42 3.06 5.19
N GLU A 99 2.34 2.68 6.46
CA GLU A 99 3.50 2.59 7.35
C GLU A 99 3.52 1.19 7.95
N LEU A 100 4.65 0.50 7.80
CA LEU A 100 4.93 -0.80 8.38
C LEU A 100 5.28 -0.66 9.86
N VAL A 101 5.19 -1.77 10.61
CA VAL A 101 5.55 -1.80 12.04
C VAL A 101 7.03 -1.48 12.29
N ASP A 102 7.90 -1.77 11.33
CA ASP A 102 9.33 -1.44 11.36
C ASP A 102 9.63 0.05 11.09
N GLY A 103 8.62 0.83 10.69
CA GLY A 103 8.71 2.26 10.42
C GLY A 103 8.92 2.62 8.95
N ASP A 104 9.04 1.64 8.06
CA ASP A 104 9.08 1.90 6.62
C ASP A 104 7.73 2.45 6.15
N SER A 105 7.75 3.45 5.28
CA SER A 105 6.52 4.05 4.78
C SER A 105 6.55 4.39 3.30
N ALA A 106 5.38 4.27 2.67
CA ALA A 106 5.18 4.46 1.24
C ALA A 106 3.95 5.32 0.96
N TRP A 107 4.02 6.06 -0.14
CA TRP A 107 2.92 6.79 -0.73
C TRP A 107 2.60 6.22 -2.10
N GLU A 108 1.33 5.95 -2.36
CA GLU A 108 0.84 5.44 -3.63
C GLU A 108 -0.32 6.30 -4.10
N LEU A 109 -0.30 6.70 -5.38
CA LEU A 109 -1.42 7.39 -6.00
C LEU A 109 -2.47 6.35 -6.43
N ILE A 110 -3.65 6.38 -5.82
CA ILE A 110 -4.71 5.40 -6.06
C ILE A 110 -5.60 5.85 -7.21
N SER A 111 -5.99 7.12 -7.22
CA SER A 111 -6.82 7.66 -8.29
C SER A 111 -6.61 9.15 -8.48
N THR A 112 -6.99 9.61 -9.66
CA THR A 112 -7.04 11.02 -10.03
C THR A 112 -8.35 11.29 -10.73
N GLU A 113 -8.93 12.45 -10.48
CA GLU A 113 -10.11 12.94 -11.16
C GLU A 113 -9.80 14.30 -11.76
N ALA A 114 -10.18 14.49 -13.03
CA ALA A 114 -10.06 15.78 -13.68
C ALA A 114 -10.95 16.82 -12.98
N PRO A 115 -10.60 18.12 -13.01
CA PRO A 115 -11.45 19.15 -12.46
C PRO A 115 -12.85 19.07 -13.08
N GLU A 116 -13.87 19.12 -12.24
CA GLU A 116 -15.25 19.09 -12.71
C GLU A 116 -15.50 20.29 -13.63
N ASN A 117 -15.79 20.04 -14.91
CA ASN A 117 -16.08 21.10 -15.87
C ASN A 117 -17.48 21.66 -15.60
N LYS A 118 -17.56 22.68 -14.73
CA LYS A 118 -18.79 23.38 -14.36
C LYS A 118 -19.55 23.96 -15.57
N SER A 119 -18.94 24.11 -16.75
CA SER A 119 -19.62 24.60 -17.95
C SER A 119 -20.57 23.59 -18.61
N ARG A 120 -20.51 22.29 -18.26
CA ARG A 120 -21.39 21.28 -18.86
C ARG A 120 -22.79 21.18 -18.21
N ARG A 121 -23.02 21.88 -17.09
CA ARG A 121 -24.32 21.91 -16.39
C ARG A 121 -25.31 22.96 -16.94
N LEU A 122 -25.00 23.64 -18.05
CA LEU A 122 -25.86 24.65 -18.68
C LEU A 122 -26.62 24.15 -19.92
N PHE A 123 -26.47 22.89 -20.31
CA PHE A 123 -27.21 22.29 -21.42
C PHE A 123 -28.05 21.10 -20.95
N SER A 124 -29.07 21.37 -20.16
CA SER A 124 -30.27 20.51 -20.15
C SER A 124 -31.27 21.12 -21.11
N PRO A 125 -31.55 20.49 -22.27
CA PRO A 125 -32.73 20.85 -23.05
C PRO A 125 -33.99 20.43 -22.27
N ILE A 126 -34.94 21.36 -22.20
CA ILE A 126 -36.31 21.16 -21.68
C ILE A 126 -37.06 20.19 -22.60
#